data_AF-T1ISY3-F1
#
_entry.id   AF-T1ISY3-F1
#
_cell.length_a   1.000
_cell.length_b   1.000
_cell.length_c   1.000
_cell.angle_alpha   90.00
_cell.angle_beta   90.00
_cell.angle_gamma   90.00
#
_symmetry.space_group_name_H-M   'P 1'
#
loop_
_entity.id
_entity.type
_entity.pdbx_description
1 polymer ?
#
loop_
_entity_poly.entity_id
_entity_poly.type
_entity_poly.pdbx_seq_one_letter_code
_entity_poly.pdbx_strand_id
1 'polypeptide(L)'
;MSTAVRRKRNSPNNPVKKEKEDSILSKKKNDVKEPLVSWRKLLGRFLFTVLILGVIFFSTMHKSVNEIIFASQRETIDRRSHRVNCSPDYDKEKHLASCLPKICGRVVTDTLITPEEAQQLLKLAKKGFSYGESDGGASILDLYSGALSMGRKFVNIYKNPEYANMFTEDDFKVYRNVKTKIQSTISMEFGAMPNDLYPTQPTFFSRITSKAAKTIHDEYWHPHVDKETYESFHYTSLLYLSNYGVTFSGGQFVFIDKNINATIEPKLGRLSMFTSGSENLHYVEKVVSGERFALTISFTCDKKFAIKQIGPK
;
A
#
# COMPACT_ATOMS: atom_id res chain seq x y z
N MET A 1 -41.66 58.55 -90.56
CA MET A 1 -41.89 57.47 -91.54
C MET A 1 -42.00 56.18 -90.77
N SER A 2 -43.23 55.74 -90.57
CA SER A 2 -43.94 54.80 -91.45
C SER A 2 -43.61 53.38 -90.99
N THR A 3 -44.55 52.79 -90.24
CA THR A 3 -45.42 51.71 -90.76
C THR A 3 -44.76 50.37 -90.46
N ALA A 4 -45.35 49.44 -89.71
CA ALA A 4 -46.63 48.78 -89.96
C ALA A 4 -46.35 47.29 -89.60
N VAL A 5 -47.24 46.42 -89.13
CA VAL A 5 -48.71 46.40 -89.18
C VAL A 5 -49.14 45.05 -88.60
N ARG A 6 -50.21 45.08 -87.77
CA ARG A 6 -51.38 44.16 -87.77
C ARG A 6 -51.15 42.67 -87.43
N ARG A 7 -52.08 41.94 -86.80
CA ARG A 7 -53.45 42.24 -86.31
C ARG A 7 -53.99 41.01 -85.56
N LYS A 8 -54.79 41.29 -84.53
CA LYS A 8 -56.12 40.71 -84.20
C LYS A 8 -56.16 39.24 -83.70
N ARG A 9 -57.10 38.85 -82.82
CA ARG A 9 -58.41 39.43 -82.45
C ARG A 9 -58.91 38.82 -81.12
N ASN A 10 -59.49 39.67 -80.28
CA ASN A 10 -60.80 39.56 -79.59
C ASN A 10 -61.17 38.32 -78.75
N SER A 11 -61.91 38.36 -77.64
CA SER A 11 -62.51 39.39 -76.75
C SER A 11 -63.28 38.59 -75.64
N PRO A 12 -64.16 39.14 -74.78
CA PRO A 12 -63.87 39.42 -73.37
C PRO A 12 -64.90 38.83 -72.38
N ASN A 13 -64.71 39.11 -71.07
CA ASN A 13 -65.70 39.50 -70.05
C ASN A 13 -65.32 38.92 -68.68
N ASN A 14 -64.78 39.72 -67.74
CA ASN A 14 -65.43 40.69 -66.82
C ASN A 14 -65.88 40.03 -65.49
N PRO A 15 -65.93 40.76 -64.34
CA PRO A 15 -64.86 41.57 -63.74
C PRO A 15 -64.87 41.56 -62.17
N VAL A 16 -63.97 42.38 -61.57
CA VAL A 16 -64.06 43.04 -60.22
C VAL A 16 -63.78 42.14 -59.00
N LYS A 17 -62.95 42.46 -57.98
CA LYS A 17 -62.02 43.53 -57.52
C LYS A 17 -61.18 42.83 -56.40
N LYS A 18 -59.97 43.22 -55.99
CA LYS A 18 -59.64 44.47 -55.29
C LYS A 18 -58.13 44.47 -54.92
N GLU A 19 -57.58 45.69 -54.92
CA GLU A 19 -56.44 46.20 -54.13
C GLU A 19 -54.97 45.88 -54.54
N LYS A 20 -54.28 46.99 -54.84
CA LYS A 20 -52.85 47.28 -55.03
C LYS A 20 -52.09 47.13 -53.69
N GLU A 21 -50.75 47.11 -53.57
CA GLU A 21 -49.68 47.75 -54.35
C GLU A 21 -48.34 47.13 -53.93
N ASP A 22 -47.52 46.81 -54.95
CA ASP A 22 -46.07 46.90 -55.07
C ASP A 22 -45.11 46.48 -53.94
N SER A 23 -44.28 45.47 -54.22
CA SER A 23 -42.94 45.76 -54.76
C SER A 23 -42.15 44.49 -55.11
N ILE A 24 -41.42 44.65 -56.20
CA ILE A 24 -40.60 43.70 -56.95
C ILE A 24 -39.28 43.45 -56.20
N LEU A 25 -38.83 42.19 -56.11
CA LEU A 25 -37.60 41.72 -56.77
C LEU A 25 -37.18 40.34 -56.23
N SER A 26 -37.36 39.30 -57.05
CA SER A 26 -36.75 37.99 -56.86
C SER A 26 -35.47 37.87 -57.69
N LYS A 27 -34.37 37.47 -57.05
CA LYS A 27 -33.16 36.77 -57.55
C LYS A 27 -32.05 36.95 -56.50
N LYS A 28 -31.22 36.00 -56.12
CA LYS A 28 -30.95 34.62 -56.56
C LYS A 28 -30.08 34.00 -55.44
N LYS A 29 -30.21 32.69 -55.24
CA LYS A 29 -29.46 31.83 -54.29
C LYS A 29 -27.95 32.10 -54.26
N ASN A 30 -27.37 32.08 -53.06
CA ASN A 30 -26.07 31.45 -52.80
C ASN A 30 -26.27 30.38 -51.72
N ASP A 31 -26.08 29.13 -52.12
CA ASP A 31 -26.20 27.92 -51.32
C ASP A 31 -24.82 27.66 -50.69
N VAL A 32 -24.60 28.12 -49.45
CA VAL A 32 -23.49 27.68 -48.62
C VAL A 32 -24.04 26.61 -47.69
N LYS A 33 -23.87 25.33 -48.06
CA LYS A 33 -24.09 24.24 -47.11
C LYS A 33 -22.95 24.26 -46.08
N GLU A 34 -23.16 24.99 -45.00
CA GLU A 34 -22.38 24.74 -43.79
C GLU A 34 -22.63 23.29 -43.34
N PRO A 35 -21.60 22.50 -43.00
CA PRO A 35 -21.82 21.20 -42.42
C PRO A 35 -22.38 21.44 -41.02
N LEU A 36 -23.69 21.28 -40.85
CA LEU A 36 -24.35 21.22 -39.54
C LEU A 36 -23.80 20.00 -38.78
N VAL A 37 -22.66 20.18 -38.12
CA VAL A 37 -22.13 19.20 -37.18
C VAL A 37 -23.15 19.11 -36.05
N SER A 38 -23.88 18.00 -36.04
CA SER A 38 -24.92 17.74 -35.04
C SER A 38 -24.36 17.95 -33.64
N TRP A 39 -24.97 18.85 -32.88
CA TRP A 39 -24.61 19.14 -31.49
C TRP A 39 -24.56 17.87 -30.62
N ARG A 40 -25.39 16.86 -30.93
CA ARG A 40 -25.35 15.54 -30.28
C ARG A 40 -24.03 14.78 -30.52
N LYS A 41 -23.46 14.90 -31.72
CA LYS A 41 -22.15 14.30 -32.06
C LYS A 41 -20.99 15.05 -31.40
N LEU A 42 -21.09 16.38 -31.27
CA LEU A 42 -20.11 17.19 -30.53
C LEU A 42 -20.16 16.88 -29.04
N LEU A 43 -21.36 16.79 -28.45
CA LEU A 43 -21.54 16.43 -27.05
C LEU A 43 -21.03 15.02 -26.75
N GLY A 44 -21.31 14.05 -27.62
CA GLY A 44 -20.80 12.68 -27.49
C GLY A 44 -19.27 12.60 -27.55
N ARG A 45 -18.65 13.38 -28.46
CA ARG A 45 -17.19 13.49 -28.54
C ARG A 45 -16.60 14.14 -27.28
N PHE A 46 -17.22 15.20 -26.77
CA PHE A 46 -16.79 15.87 -25.55
C PHE A 46 -16.85 14.94 -24.33
N LEU A 47 -17.97 14.24 -24.14
CA LEU A 47 -18.13 13.28 -23.04
C LEU A 47 -17.12 12.13 -23.14
N PHE A 48 -16.86 11.62 -24.34
CA PHE A 48 -15.85 10.59 -24.56
C PHE A 48 -14.44 11.10 -24.27
N THR A 49 -14.10 12.33 -24.68
CA THR A 49 -12.80 12.94 -24.34
C THR A 49 -12.67 13.20 -22.84
N VAL A 50 -13.72 13.63 -22.15
CA VAL A 50 -13.70 13.81 -20.69
C VAL A 50 -13.57 12.47 -19.97
N LEU A 51 -14.22 11.42 -20.46
CA LEU A 51 -14.06 10.06 -19.94
C LEU A 51 -12.61 9.57 -20.13
N ILE A 52 -12.04 9.73 -21.33
CA ILE A 52 -10.64 9.35 -21.59
C ILE A 52 -9.70 10.17 -20.72
N LEU A 53 -9.88 11.48 -20.62
CA LEU A 53 -9.06 12.33 -19.77
C LEU A 53 -9.25 11.99 -18.29
N GLY A 54 -10.45 11.60 -17.86
CA GLY A 54 -10.72 11.10 -16.51
C GLY A 54 -10.05 9.76 -16.23
N VAL A 55 -10.05 8.84 -17.21
CA VAL A 55 -9.34 7.55 -17.12
C VAL A 55 -7.83 7.75 -17.15
N ILE A 56 -7.31 8.66 -18.00
CA ILE A 56 -5.89 9.02 -18.04
C ILE A 56 -5.51 9.69 -16.72
N PHE A 57 -6.27 10.68 -16.26
CA PHE A 57 -6.03 11.39 -15.00
C PHE A 57 -6.04 10.43 -13.81
N PHE A 58 -7.06 9.56 -13.72
CA PHE A 58 -7.13 8.52 -12.71
C PHE A 58 -5.96 7.54 -12.85
N SER A 59 -5.62 7.11 -14.07
CA SER A 59 -4.46 6.26 -14.34
C SER A 59 -3.13 6.94 -14.01
N THR A 60 -2.97 8.25 -14.16
CA THR A 60 -1.74 9.00 -13.85
C THR A 60 -1.66 9.37 -12.38
N MET A 61 -2.80 9.57 -11.71
CA MET A 61 -2.88 9.71 -10.26
C MET A 61 -2.69 8.36 -9.56
N HIS A 62 -2.99 7.24 -10.24
CA HIS A 62 -2.88 5.88 -9.71
C HIS A 62 -1.62 5.12 -10.18
N LYS A 63 -0.96 5.51 -11.28
CA LYS A 63 0.41 5.10 -11.65
C LYS A 63 1.41 6.15 -11.12
N SER A 64 1.81 5.95 -9.86
CA SER A 64 3.12 5.43 -9.47
C SER A 64 4.21 6.50 -9.48
N VAL A 65 4.64 6.89 -8.29
CA VAL A 65 6.07 7.17 -8.05
C VAL A 65 6.84 6.05 -8.75
N ASN A 66 7.94 6.36 -9.45
CA ASN A 66 8.76 5.32 -10.07
C ASN A 66 9.05 4.24 -9.00
N GLU A 67 8.58 3.01 -9.21
CA GLU A 67 8.68 1.93 -8.23
C GLU A 67 9.61 0.87 -8.79
N ILE A 68 10.59 0.45 -7.98
CA ILE A 68 11.42 -0.72 -8.25
C ILE A 68 11.01 -1.85 -7.33
N ILE A 69 10.98 -3.07 -7.88
CA ILE A 69 10.83 -4.27 -7.06
C ILE A 69 12.20 -4.57 -6.45
N PHE A 70 12.39 -4.14 -5.20
CA PHE A 70 13.63 -4.39 -4.46
C PHE A 70 13.79 -5.85 -4.07
N ALA A 71 12.70 -6.60 -3.90
CA ALA A 71 12.73 -8.05 -3.70
C ALA A 71 11.46 -8.70 -4.24
N SER A 72 11.56 -9.46 -5.33
CA SER A 72 10.42 -10.15 -5.94
C SER A 72 10.14 -11.49 -5.26
N GLN A 73 8.88 -11.90 -5.17
CA GLN A 73 8.46 -13.18 -4.61
C GLN A 73 9.00 -14.36 -5.44
N ARG A 74 9.26 -14.15 -6.74
CA ARG A 74 9.71 -15.19 -7.68
C ARG A 74 11.20 -15.50 -7.61
N GLU A 75 11.99 -14.64 -7.00
CA GLU A 75 13.43 -14.86 -6.83
C GLU A 75 13.77 -15.40 -5.45
N THR A 76 14.93 -16.06 -5.34
CA THR A 76 15.53 -16.44 -4.06
C THR A 76 16.75 -15.57 -3.81
N ILE A 77 16.75 -14.83 -2.70
CA ILE A 77 17.77 -13.85 -2.37
C ILE A 77 18.62 -14.39 -1.22
N ASP A 78 19.90 -14.67 -1.47
CA ASP A 78 20.80 -15.00 -0.37
C ASP A 78 21.01 -13.77 0.54
N ARG A 79 21.43 -12.65 -0.06
CA ARG A 79 21.52 -11.36 0.61
C ARG A 79 21.39 -10.23 -0.41
N ARG A 80 20.53 -9.26 -0.13
CA ARG A 80 20.44 -7.98 -0.87
C ARG A 80 20.38 -6.83 0.10
N SER A 81 21.25 -5.85 -0.07
CA SER A 81 21.32 -4.68 0.80
C SER A 81 21.27 -3.38 0.01
N HIS A 82 20.57 -2.38 0.55
CA HIS A 82 20.58 -1.01 0.06
C HIS A 82 20.99 -0.08 1.20
N ARG A 83 22.08 0.64 1.01
CA ARG A 83 22.57 1.61 1.99
C ARG A 83 21.89 2.96 1.76
N VAL A 84 21.48 3.60 2.85
CA VAL A 84 20.94 4.96 2.85
C VAL A 84 21.75 5.82 3.83
N ASN A 85 21.59 7.15 3.73
CA ASN A 85 22.16 8.05 4.72
C ASN A 85 21.41 7.90 6.04
N CYS A 86 22.13 7.82 7.15
CA CYS A 86 21.53 7.77 8.46
C CYS A 86 20.75 9.05 8.77
N SER A 87 19.57 8.91 9.35
CA SER A 87 18.77 10.04 9.80
C SER A 87 19.42 10.78 10.99
N PRO A 88 19.18 12.10 11.12
CA PRO A 88 19.44 12.86 12.34
C PRO A 88 18.72 12.34 13.60
N ASP A 89 17.75 11.42 13.46
CA ASP A 89 17.00 10.87 14.61
C ASP A 89 17.91 10.23 15.67
N TYR A 90 19.08 9.74 15.24
CA TYR A 90 20.06 9.10 16.11
C TYR A 90 20.99 10.10 16.81
N ASP A 91 21.02 11.37 16.40
CA ASP A 91 21.99 12.37 16.89
C ASP A 91 21.79 12.71 18.38
N LYS A 92 20.57 12.54 18.89
CA LYS A 92 20.20 12.80 20.29
C LYS A 92 20.57 11.65 21.23
N GLU A 93 20.91 10.49 20.68
CA GLU A 93 21.11 9.24 21.41
C GLU A 93 22.59 8.82 21.47
N LYS A 94 23.52 9.78 21.31
CA LYS A 94 24.97 9.53 21.30
C LYS A 94 25.51 8.74 22.51
N HIS A 95 24.79 8.76 23.63
CA HIS A 95 25.12 7.95 24.80
C HIS A 95 24.95 6.43 24.57
N LEU A 96 24.27 6.02 23.48
CA LEU A 96 24.06 4.63 23.04
C LEU A 96 24.96 4.24 21.85
N ALA A 97 26.05 4.97 21.62
CA ALA A 97 26.89 4.86 20.41
C ALA A 97 27.40 3.45 20.10
N SER A 98 27.51 2.54 21.07
CA SER A 98 27.92 1.16 20.84
C SER A 98 26.91 0.37 20.02
N CYS A 99 25.61 0.65 20.17
CA CYS A 99 24.55 -0.04 19.43
C CYS A 99 23.96 0.79 18.29
N LEU A 100 24.06 2.13 18.30
CA LEU A 100 23.52 2.95 17.21
C LEU A 100 24.04 2.51 15.83
N PRO A 101 23.23 2.64 14.76
CA PRO A 101 23.62 2.15 13.45
C PRO A 101 24.90 2.81 12.94
N LYS A 102 25.91 2.01 12.61
CA LYS A 102 27.12 2.48 11.91
C LYS A 102 26.89 2.56 10.41
N ILE A 103 25.97 1.73 9.92
CA ILE A 103 25.52 1.68 8.54
C ILE A 103 23.98 1.70 8.59
N CYS A 104 23.36 2.70 7.97
CA CYS A 104 21.91 2.74 7.80
C CYS A 104 21.51 2.17 6.45
N GLY A 105 20.40 1.44 6.41
CA GLY A 105 20.06 0.67 5.23
C GLY A 105 18.91 -0.28 5.41
N ARG A 106 18.70 -1.05 4.34
CA ARG A 106 17.69 -2.09 4.19
C ARG A 106 18.40 -3.36 3.75
N VAL A 107 18.02 -4.49 4.31
CA VAL A 107 18.56 -5.81 3.98
C VAL A 107 17.41 -6.79 3.80
N VAL A 108 17.50 -7.63 2.76
CA VAL A 108 16.57 -8.73 2.50
C VAL A 108 17.37 -10.02 2.31
N THR A 109 16.89 -11.10 2.93
CA THR A 109 17.44 -12.46 2.79
C THR A 109 16.31 -13.50 2.86
N ASP A 110 16.44 -14.56 2.07
CA ASP A 110 15.58 -15.74 2.06
C ASP A 110 16.26 -16.97 2.69
N THR A 111 17.51 -16.84 3.15
CA THR A 111 18.35 -17.99 3.57
C THR A 111 18.56 -18.08 5.08
N LEU A 112 18.29 -17.01 5.84
CA LEU A 112 18.50 -17.00 7.29
C LEU A 112 17.51 -17.91 8.04
N ILE A 113 16.23 -17.87 7.66
CA ILE A 113 15.14 -18.60 8.31
C ILE A 113 14.71 -19.74 7.41
N THR A 114 14.70 -20.96 7.93
CA THR A 114 14.36 -22.12 7.09
C THR A 114 12.86 -22.15 6.79
N PRO A 115 12.44 -22.81 5.68
CA PRO A 115 11.02 -22.99 5.38
C PRO A 115 10.24 -23.65 6.53
N GLU A 116 10.87 -24.58 7.25
CA GLU A 116 10.27 -25.29 8.39
C GLU A 116 10.05 -24.36 9.58
N GLU A 117 11.03 -23.53 9.94
CA GLU A 117 10.91 -22.51 10.99
C GLU A 117 9.79 -21.52 10.64
N ALA A 118 9.76 -21.02 9.40
CA ALA A 118 8.73 -20.11 8.94
C ALA A 118 7.33 -20.75 8.97
N GLN A 119 7.20 -22.04 8.60
CA GLN A 119 5.92 -22.76 8.70
C GLN A 119 5.49 -23.00 10.14
N GLN A 120 6.41 -23.31 11.04
CA GLN A 120 6.11 -23.44 12.47
C GLN A 120 5.62 -22.11 13.06
N LEU A 121 6.26 -21.00 12.72
CA LEU A 121 5.81 -19.66 13.12
C LEU A 121 4.45 -19.29 12.51
N LEU A 122 4.19 -19.66 11.26
CA LEU A 122 2.86 -19.48 10.66
C LEU A 122 1.78 -20.29 11.40
N LYS A 123 2.09 -21.55 11.77
CA LYS A 123 1.18 -22.38 12.57
C LYS A 123 0.91 -21.76 13.93
N LEU A 124 1.95 -21.27 14.62
CA LEU A 124 1.84 -20.54 15.87
C LEU A 124 0.90 -19.33 15.71
N ALA A 125 1.15 -18.48 14.71
CA ALA A 125 0.32 -17.30 14.44
C ALA A 125 -1.16 -17.69 14.22
N LYS A 126 -1.42 -18.67 13.34
CA LYS A 126 -2.78 -19.16 13.08
C LYS A 126 -3.46 -19.74 14.31
N LYS A 127 -2.70 -20.45 15.17
CA LYS A 127 -3.19 -20.98 16.44
C LYS A 127 -3.57 -19.86 17.40
N GLY A 128 -2.81 -18.77 17.49
CA GLY A 128 -3.20 -17.63 18.31
C GLY A 128 -4.44 -16.91 17.77
N PHE A 129 -4.49 -16.65 16.46
CA PHE A 129 -5.63 -15.99 15.82
C PHE A 129 -6.92 -16.83 15.78
N SER A 130 -6.84 -18.15 16.00
CA SER A 130 -8.07 -18.96 16.12
C SER A 130 -8.87 -18.68 17.39
N TYR A 131 -8.28 -18.01 18.38
CA TYR A 131 -8.97 -17.61 19.62
C TYR A 131 -9.48 -16.17 19.58
N GLY A 132 -9.05 -15.35 18.61
CA GLY A 132 -9.44 -13.95 18.53
C GLY A 132 -8.89 -13.28 17.29
N GLU A 133 -9.74 -12.49 16.64
CA GLU A 133 -9.38 -11.60 15.54
C GLU A 133 -10.05 -10.25 15.69
N SER A 134 -9.57 -9.25 14.97
CA SER A 134 -10.25 -7.96 14.82
C SER A 134 -11.53 -8.09 13.97
N ASP A 135 -12.53 -7.25 14.26
CA ASP A 135 -13.67 -7.04 13.37
C ASP A 135 -13.24 -6.40 12.03
N GLY A 136 -12.07 -5.74 12.03
CA GLY A 136 -11.50 -5.08 10.86
C GLY A 136 -10.41 -5.88 10.15
N GLY A 137 -9.62 -5.16 9.35
CA GLY A 137 -8.64 -5.73 8.42
C GLY A 137 -7.38 -6.28 9.06
N ALA A 138 -6.99 -5.84 10.26
CA ALA A 138 -5.72 -6.24 10.86
C ALA A 138 -5.90 -6.78 12.27
N SER A 139 -5.30 -7.94 12.52
CA SER A 139 -5.24 -8.57 13.84
C SER A 139 -3.78 -8.69 14.28
N ILE A 140 -3.55 -8.48 15.57
CA ILE A 140 -2.23 -8.49 16.20
C ILE A 140 -2.23 -9.53 17.32
N LEU A 141 -1.12 -10.27 17.42
CA LEU A 141 -0.79 -11.16 18.52
C LEU A 141 0.64 -10.87 19.00
N ASP A 142 0.80 -10.39 20.22
CA ASP A 142 2.09 -10.12 20.87
C ASP A 142 2.33 -11.14 21.99
N LEU A 143 3.35 -11.98 21.82
CA LEU A 143 3.71 -13.04 22.78
C LEU A 143 4.43 -12.52 24.04
N TYR A 144 4.88 -11.28 24.08
CA TYR A 144 5.51 -10.70 25.26
C TYR A 144 4.48 -10.04 26.18
N SER A 145 3.59 -9.22 25.62
CA SER A 145 2.53 -8.57 26.40
C SER A 145 1.32 -9.50 26.62
N GLY A 146 1.16 -10.51 25.76
CA GLY A 146 -0.03 -11.34 25.68
C GLY A 146 -1.19 -10.67 24.94
N ALA A 147 -0.97 -9.52 24.28
CA ALA A 147 -2.04 -8.83 23.57
C ALA A 147 -2.52 -9.64 22.36
N LEU A 148 -3.83 -9.87 22.26
CA LEU A 148 -4.50 -10.47 21.12
C LEU A 148 -5.69 -9.61 20.70
N SER A 149 -5.80 -9.30 19.41
CA SER A 149 -6.99 -8.63 18.85
C SER A 149 -8.24 -9.47 19.05
N MET A 150 -9.31 -8.84 19.52
CA MET A 150 -10.61 -9.49 19.77
C MET A 150 -11.75 -8.49 19.51
N GLY A 151 -12.39 -8.60 18.35
CA GLY A 151 -13.38 -7.65 17.86
C GLY A 151 -12.78 -6.25 17.71
N ARG A 152 -13.15 -5.31 18.58
CA ARG A 152 -12.66 -3.92 18.56
C ARG A 152 -11.69 -3.58 19.68
N LYS A 153 -11.20 -4.57 20.42
CA LYS A 153 -10.32 -4.39 21.59
C LYS A 153 -9.19 -5.40 21.59
N PHE A 154 -8.28 -5.24 22.54
CA PHE A 154 -7.27 -6.23 22.87
C PHE A 154 -7.65 -6.99 24.14
N VAL A 155 -7.33 -8.28 24.18
CA VAL A 155 -7.35 -9.11 25.39
C VAL A 155 -5.94 -9.52 25.76
N ASN A 156 -5.70 -9.83 27.04
CA ASN A 156 -4.43 -10.38 27.49
C ASN A 156 -4.56 -11.90 27.65
N ILE A 157 -3.90 -12.66 26.76
CA ILE A 157 -4.00 -14.12 26.75
C ILE A 157 -3.39 -14.78 27.99
N TYR A 158 -2.41 -14.15 28.64
CA TYR A 158 -1.78 -14.70 29.85
C TYR A 158 -2.58 -14.48 31.13
N LYS A 159 -3.63 -13.64 31.09
CA LYS A 159 -4.51 -13.38 32.23
C LYS A 159 -5.80 -14.21 32.22
N ASN A 160 -6.07 -14.96 31.16
CA ASN A 160 -7.27 -15.77 31.04
C ASN A 160 -6.90 -17.27 30.97
N PRO A 161 -7.35 -18.10 31.93
CA PRO A 161 -7.08 -19.54 31.97
C PRO A 161 -7.47 -20.31 30.70
N GLU A 162 -8.45 -19.81 29.94
CA GLU A 162 -8.88 -20.40 28.66
C GLU A 162 -7.74 -20.51 27.64
N TYR A 163 -6.74 -19.62 27.73
CA TYR A 163 -5.60 -19.58 26.81
C TYR A 163 -4.32 -20.18 27.41
N ALA A 164 -4.36 -20.74 28.63
CA ALA A 164 -3.16 -21.21 29.32
C ALA A 164 -2.35 -22.25 28.52
N ASN A 165 -3.04 -23.08 27.73
CA ASN A 165 -2.45 -24.13 26.90
C ASN A 165 -2.41 -23.75 25.39
N MET A 166 -2.56 -22.46 25.08
CA MET A 166 -2.59 -21.97 23.70
C MET A 166 -1.27 -22.20 22.97
N PHE A 167 -0.11 -22.15 23.63
CA PHE A 167 1.20 -22.36 23.01
C PHE A 167 2.00 -23.42 23.74
N THR A 168 2.83 -24.16 23.00
CA THR A 168 3.73 -25.17 23.56
C THR A 168 5.14 -24.59 23.79
N GLU A 169 5.96 -25.29 24.55
CA GLU A 169 7.36 -24.91 24.71
C GLU A 169 8.15 -24.98 23.38
N ASP A 170 7.75 -25.87 22.47
CA ASP A 170 8.32 -25.95 21.12
C ASP A 170 7.97 -24.71 20.29
N ASP A 171 6.74 -24.20 20.39
CA ASP A 171 6.33 -22.95 19.75
C ASP A 171 7.26 -21.79 20.18
N PHE A 172 7.51 -21.67 21.49
CA PHE A 172 8.41 -20.65 22.02
C PHE A 172 9.89 -20.89 21.69
N LYS A 173 10.32 -22.14 21.59
CA LYS A 173 11.70 -22.49 21.19
C LYS A 173 12.00 -22.04 19.76
N VAL A 174 11.09 -22.30 18.81
CA VAL A 174 11.25 -21.86 17.42
C VAL A 174 11.31 -20.34 17.35
N TYR A 175 10.38 -19.66 18.04
CA TYR A 175 10.38 -18.21 18.12
C TYR A 175 11.72 -17.66 18.65
N ARG A 176 12.21 -18.19 19.78
CA ARG A 176 13.47 -17.73 20.39
C ARG A 176 14.66 -17.94 19.46
N ASN A 177 14.72 -19.07 18.76
CA ASN A 177 15.78 -19.36 17.79
C ASN A 177 15.77 -18.34 16.63
N VAL A 178 14.59 -18.11 16.03
CA VAL A 178 14.43 -17.14 14.93
C VAL A 178 14.79 -15.73 15.38
N LYS A 179 14.30 -15.30 16.56
CA LYS A 179 14.66 -14.00 17.15
C LYS A 179 16.18 -13.85 17.34
N THR A 180 16.86 -14.86 17.86
CA THR A 180 18.33 -14.83 18.07
C THR A 180 19.10 -14.77 16.76
N LYS A 181 18.64 -15.49 15.71
CA LYS A 181 19.20 -15.38 14.36
C LYS A 181 19.09 -13.94 13.84
N ILE A 182 17.88 -13.37 13.88
CA ILE A 182 17.61 -12.00 13.43
C ILE A 182 18.46 -10.99 14.20
N GLN A 183 18.53 -11.11 15.52
CA GLN A 183 19.30 -10.21 16.39
C GLN A 183 20.79 -10.21 16.01
N SER A 184 21.37 -11.40 15.84
CA SER A 184 22.77 -11.55 15.41
C SER A 184 23.00 -10.95 14.02
N THR A 185 22.09 -11.18 13.09
CA THR A 185 22.20 -10.63 11.73
C THR A 185 22.06 -9.10 11.71
N ILE A 186 21.14 -8.50 12.46
CA ILE A 186 21.02 -7.04 12.59
C ILE A 186 22.33 -6.44 13.13
N SER A 187 22.91 -7.06 14.16
CA SER A 187 24.19 -6.62 14.72
C SER A 187 25.29 -6.60 13.66
N MET A 188 25.40 -7.65 12.85
CA MET A 188 26.37 -7.75 11.77
C MET A 188 26.13 -6.74 10.63
N GLU A 189 24.89 -6.64 10.16
CA GLU A 189 24.51 -5.85 8.98
C GLU A 189 24.63 -4.33 9.22
N PHE A 190 24.29 -3.87 10.42
CA PHE A 190 24.26 -2.44 10.73
C PHE A 190 25.36 -1.99 11.69
N GLY A 191 26.21 -2.93 12.16
CA GLY A 191 27.36 -2.65 13.01
C GLY A 191 27.03 -2.36 14.48
N ALA A 192 25.84 -2.77 14.95
CA ALA A 192 25.42 -2.65 16.34
C ALA A 192 26.18 -3.65 17.23
N MET A 193 26.62 -3.24 18.42
CA MET A 193 27.23 -4.18 19.37
C MET A 193 26.19 -5.20 19.90
N PRO A 194 26.43 -6.52 19.79
CA PRO A 194 25.45 -7.54 20.18
C PRO A 194 24.96 -7.43 21.63
N ASN A 195 25.83 -7.06 22.56
CA ASN A 195 25.53 -6.97 23.99
C ASN A 195 24.67 -5.76 24.37
N ASP A 196 24.56 -4.79 23.46
CA ASP A 196 23.81 -3.54 23.64
C ASP A 196 22.58 -3.47 22.72
N LEU A 197 22.32 -4.53 21.93
CA LEU A 197 21.16 -4.66 21.07
C LEU A 197 20.13 -5.54 21.77
N TYR A 198 18.97 -4.97 22.13
CA TYR A 198 17.94 -5.68 22.88
C TYR A 198 16.64 -5.78 22.08
N PRO A 199 15.90 -6.90 22.15
CA PRO A 199 14.54 -6.93 21.64
C PRO A 199 13.66 -5.94 22.41
N THR A 200 12.69 -5.31 21.75
CA THR A 200 11.80 -4.31 22.35
C THR A 200 10.33 -4.48 21.93
N GLN A 201 9.43 -3.74 22.56
CA GLN A 201 8.00 -3.73 22.27
C GLN A 201 7.61 -2.50 21.44
N PRO A 202 6.61 -2.64 20.54
CA PRO A 202 5.89 -3.88 20.25
C PRO A 202 6.67 -4.86 19.37
N THR A 203 6.45 -6.16 19.58
CA THR A 203 6.95 -7.26 18.74
C THR A 203 5.80 -8.25 18.60
N PHE A 204 5.34 -8.51 17.38
CA PHE A 204 4.04 -9.15 17.18
C PHE A 204 3.91 -9.88 15.84
N PHE A 205 3.03 -10.88 15.84
CA PHE A 205 2.45 -11.43 14.63
C PHE A 205 1.32 -10.53 14.16
N SER A 206 1.27 -10.30 12.85
CA SER A 206 0.17 -9.62 12.17
C SER A 206 -0.54 -10.59 11.24
N ARG A 207 -1.88 -10.50 11.21
CA ARG A 207 -2.73 -11.07 10.18
C ARG A 207 -3.52 -9.94 9.55
N ILE A 208 -3.33 -9.73 8.26
CA ILE A 208 -3.96 -8.66 7.49
C ILE A 208 -4.84 -9.27 6.40
N THR A 209 -6.06 -8.76 6.26
CA THR A 209 -7.06 -9.19 5.28
C THR A 209 -7.63 -7.97 4.54
N SER A 210 -8.56 -8.21 3.60
CA SER A 210 -9.26 -7.15 2.87
C SER A 210 -10.47 -6.56 3.61
N LYS A 211 -10.75 -6.99 4.86
CA LYS A 211 -11.82 -6.37 5.66
C LYS A 211 -11.51 -4.88 5.89
N ALA A 212 -12.53 -4.03 5.81
CA ALA A 212 -12.39 -2.61 6.10
C ALA A 212 -12.03 -2.36 7.58
N ALA A 213 -11.26 -1.31 7.86
CA ALA A 213 -10.94 -0.92 9.23
C ALA A 213 -12.19 -0.60 10.06
N LYS A 214 -12.16 -1.01 11.34
CA LYS A 214 -13.21 -0.72 12.34
C LYS A 214 -12.67 0.09 13.51
N THR A 215 -11.37 0.04 13.71
CA THR A 215 -10.60 0.77 14.73
C THR A 215 -9.31 1.32 14.11
N ILE A 216 -8.64 2.24 14.82
CA ILE A 216 -7.33 2.75 14.41
C ILE A 216 -6.26 1.65 14.29
N HIS A 217 -6.41 0.54 15.03
CA HIS A 217 -5.48 -0.58 14.99
C HIS A 217 -5.65 -1.45 13.74
N ASP A 218 -6.73 -1.24 12.98
CA ASP A 218 -6.94 -1.87 11.67
C ASP A 218 -6.31 -1.09 10.52
N GLU A 219 -5.83 0.14 10.77
CA GLU A 219 -5.35 1.07 9.75
C GLU A 219 -3.83 0.93 9.51
N TYR A 220 -3.43 -0.18 8.88
CA TYR A 220 -2.02 -0.56 8.69
C TYR A 220 -1.30 0.08 7.49
N TRP A 221 -2.03 0.76 6.60
CA TRP A 221 -1.53 1.18 5.27
C TRP A 221 -1.01 2.62 5.23
N HIS A 222 -0.93 3.29 6.37
CA HIS A 222 -0.46 4.66 6.42
C HIS A 222 1.07 4.72 6.36
N PRO A 223 1.65 5.65 5.58
CA PRO A 223 3.07 5.96 5.65
C PRO A 223 3.49 6.30 7.08
N HIS A 224 4.56 5.67 7.55
CA HIS A 224 5.11 5.92 8.88
C HIS A 224 6.62 5.67 8.92
N VAL A 225 7.22 6.25 9.96
CA VAL A 225 8.59 5.98 10.39
C VAL A 225 8.51 5.24 11.72
N ASP A 226 9.19 4.11 11.81
CA ASP A 226 9.12 3.23 12.97
C ASP A 226 9.64 3.89 14.25
N LYS A 227 10.77 4.59 14.17
CA LYS A 227 11.35 5.30 15.33
C LYS A 227 10.49 6.48 15.79
N GLU A 228 9.75 7.12 14.89
CA GLU A 228 8.79 8.18 15.25
C GLU A 228 7.52 7.59 15.88
N THR A 229 7.10 6.42 15.41
CA THR A 229 5.93 5.70 15.95
C THR A 229 6.23 5.10 17.32
N TYR A 230 7.44 4.56 17.49
CA TYR A 230 7.93 3.95 18.72
C TYR A 230 9.35 4.44 19.01
N GLU A 231 9.48 5.36 19.99
CA GLU A 231 10.76 5.97 20.38
C GLU A 231 11.87 4.93 20.66
N SER A 232 11.49 3.75 21.18
CA SER A 232 12.41 2.66 21.51
C SER A 232 13.06 2.02 20.28
N PHE A 233 12.50 2.16 19.07
CA PHE A 233 12.96 1.42 17.90
C PHE A 233 14.24 2.03 17.32
N HIS A 234 15.22 1.15 17.12
CA HIS A 234 16.47 1.47 16.42
C HIS A 234 16.61 0.60 15.16
N TYR A 235 16.12 -0.64 15.24
CA TYR A 235 16.09 -1.58 14.12
C TYR A 235 14.75 -2.30 14.07
N THR A 236 14.24 -2.50 12.86
CA THR A 236 13.02 -3.25 12.61
C THR A 236 13.33 -4.45 11.73
N SER A 237 12.65 -5.56 11.98
CA SER A 237 12.63 -6.71 11.09
C SER A 237 11.20 -7.20 10.84
N LEU A 238 10.94 -7.60 9.60
CA LEU A 238 9.71 -8.27 9.19
C LEU A 238 10.06 -9.61 8.55
N LEU A 239 9.64 -10.70 9.21
CA LEU A 239 9.67 -12.04 8.66
C LEU A 239 8.30 -12.34 8.03
N TYR A 240 8.29 -12.55 6.72
CA TYR A 240 7.06 -12.86 5.98
C TYR A 240 6.69 -14.34 6.16
N LEU A 241 5.43 -14.59 6.51
CA LEU A 241 4.89 -15.93 6.77
C LEU A 241 3.85 -16.36 5.73
N SER A 242 3.75 -15.62 4.62
CA SER A 242 2.78 -15.81 3.56
C SER A 242 3.37 -15.40 2.21
N ASN A 243 2.80 -15.89 1.11
CA ASN A 243 3.34 -15.69 -0.23
C ASN A 243 2.46 -14.75 -1.05
N TYR A 244 3.01 -13.59 -1.40
CA TYR A 244 2.38 -12.65 -2.31
C TYR A 244 2.16 -13.27 -3.69
N GLY A 245 1.00 -13.01 -4.29
CA GLY A 245 0.59 -13.57 -5.58
C GLY A 245 0.25 -15.07 -5.53
N VAL A 246 0.33 -15.72 -4.36
CA VAL A 246 0.00 -17.14 -4.18
C VAL A 246 -1.10 -17.32 -3.15
N THR A 247 -0.90 -16.86 -1.91
CA THR A 247 -1.89 -16.98 -0.81
C THR A 247 -2.66 -15.70 -0.55
N PHE A 248 -2.18 -14.56 -1.07
CA PHE A 248 -2.84 -13.26 -0.98
C PHE A 248 -2.39 -12.31 -2.11
N SER A 249 -3.12 -11.22 -2.32
CA SER A 249 -2.77 -10.13 -3.26
C SER A 249 -2.90 -8.75 -2.61
N GLY A 250 -2.25 -7.73 -3.20
CA GLY A 250 -1.96 -6.47 -2.51
C GLY A 250 -0.97 -6.71 -1.36
N GLY A 251 -1.00 -5.88 -0.32
CA GLY A 251 -0.22 -6.18 0.90
C GLY A 251 1.30 -6.12 0.76
N GLN A 252 1.84 -5.58 -0.34
CA GLN A 252 3.28 -5.42 -0.52
C GLN A 252 3.82 -4.38 0.48
N PHE A 253 5.09 -4.50 0.84
CA PHE A 253 5.76 -3.53 1.72
C PHE A 253 6.55 -2.56 0.85
N VAL A 254 6.33 -1.26 1.02
CA VAL A 254 6.89 -0.23 0.14
C VAL A 254 7.64 0.80 0.98
N PHE A 255 8.93 0.94 0.70
CA PHE A 255 9.70 2.08 1.18
C PHE A 255 9.47 3.29 0.27
N ILE A 256 9.19 4.43 0.89
CA ILE A 256 8.99 5.71 0.20
C ILE A 256 10.32 6.45 0.17
N ASP A 257 10.92 6.54 -1.01
CA ASP A 257 12.17 7.26 -1.22
C ASP A 257 11.94 8.55 -2.00
N LYS A 258 12.90 9.47 -1.92
CA LYS A 258 12.81 10.78 -2.61
C LYS A 258 12.62 10.67 -4.12
N ASN A 259 13.16 9.60 -4.73
CA ASN A 259 13.20 9.46 -6.19
C ASN A 259 12.38 8.27 -6.69
N ILE A 260 12.66 7.08 -6.14
CA ILE A 260 12.12 5.82 -6.62
C ILE A 260 11.79 4.94 -5.42
N ASN A 261 10.52 4.62 -5.22
CA ASN A 261 10.07 3.74 -4.15
C ASN A 261 10.62 2.33 -4.34
N ALA A 262 10.89 1.65 -3.23
CA ALA A 262 11.42 0.30 -3.21
C ALA A 262 10.42 -0.68 -2.60
N THR A 263 9.91 -1.61 -3.42
CA THR A 263 8.88 -2.56 -3.03
C THR A 263 9.46 -3.93 -2.72
N ILE A 264 9.04 -4.51 -1.59
CA ILE A 264 9.30 -5.89 -1.21
C ILE A 264 8.01 -6.69 -1.37
N GLU A 265 8.05 -7.72 -2.21
CA GLU A 265 7.01 -8.72 -2.34
C GLU A 265 7.19 -9.79 -1.25
N PRO A 266 6.21 -9.98 -0.34
CA PRO A 266 6.29 -11.00 0.70
C PRO A 266 6.43 -12.43 0.17
N LYS A 267 7.30 -13.20 0.80
CA LYS A 267 7.57 -14.61 0.48
C LYS A 267 7.79 -15.36 1.79
N LEU A 268 7.23 -16.56 1.93
CA LEU A 268 7.39 -17.35 3.16
C LEU A 268 8.88 -17.54 3.51
N GLY A 269 9.27 -17.14 4.71
CA GLY A 269 10.66 -17.22 5.20
C GLY A 269 11.55 -16.03 4.83
N ARG A 270 11.09 -15.14 3.93
CA ARG A 270 11.82 -13.91 3.60
C ARG A 270 11.87 -12.99 4.81
N LEU A 271 13.07 -12.55 5.14
CA LEU A 271 13.33 -11.58 6.17
C LEU A 271 13.72 -10.24 5.53
N SER A 272 13.01 -9.18 5.91
CA SER A 272 13.43 -7.80 5.68
C SER A 272 13.90 -7.19 7.00
N MET A 273 15.04 -6.52 7.01
CA MET A 273 15.59 -5.80 8.15
C MET A 273 16.00 -4.40 7.72
N PHE A 274 15.79 -3.40 8.56
CA PHE A 274 16.20 -2.02 8.27
C PHE A 274 16.41 -1.22 9.55
N THR A 275 17.15 -0.11 9.44
CA THR A 275 17.28 0.88 10.50
C THR A 275 15.99 1.69 10.65
N SER A 276 15.47 1.86 11.87
CA SER A 276 14.10 2.36 12.06
C SER A 276 13.90 3.87 11.89
N GLY A 277 14.96 4.64 11.64
CA GLY A 277 14.92 6.09 11.51
C GLY A 277 14.16 6.57 10.26
N SER A 278 13.98 7.89 10.16
CA SER A 278 13.22 8.53 9.08
C SER A 278 13.83 8.35 7.69
N GLU A 279 15.04 7.80 7.57
CA GLU A 279 15.59 7.32 6.30
C GLU A 279 14.82 6.13 5.70
N ASN A 280 13.94 5.49 6.48
CA ASN A 280 13.12 4.35 6.07
C ASN A 280 11.63 4.64 6.26
N LEU A 281 11.12 5.76 5.74
CA LEU A 281 9.67 6.00 5.60
C LEU A 281 9.06 4.87 4.74
N HIS A 282 7.97 4.26 5.21
CA HIS A 282 7.37 3.13 4.52
C HIS A 282 5.88 2.95 4.81
N TYR A 283 5.22 2.10 4.02
CA TYR A 283 3.84 1.66 4.25
C TYR A 283 3.63 0.22 3.75
N VAL A 284 2.50 -0.36 4.13
CA VAL A 284 2.02 -1.63 3.58
C VAL A 284 0.81 -1.33 2.69
N GLU A 285 0.82 -1.81 1.45
CA GLU A 285 -0.34 -1.70 0.58
C GLU A 285 -1.55 -2.42 1.17
N LYS A 286 -2.77 -2.00 0.82
CA LYS A 286 -3.96 -2.71 1.25
C LYS A 286 -3.98 -4.13 0.67
N VAL A 287 -4.27 -5.12 1.52
CA VAL A 287 -4.56 -6.49 1.07
C VAL A 287 -5.88 -6.47 0.31
N VAL A 288 -5.85 -7.03 -0.90
CA VAL A 288 -7.01 -7.08 -1.80
C VAL A 288 -7.75 -8.41 -1.65
N SER A 289 -7.01 -9.51 -1.50
CA SER A 289 -7.58 -10.85 -1.30
C SER A 289 -6.64 -11.73 -0.49
N GLY A 290 -7.19 -12.75 0.17
CA GLY A 290 -6.43 -13.69 1.00
C GLY A 290 -5.99 -13.11 2.34
N GLU A 291 -4.96 -13.72 2.92
CA GLU A 291 -4.46 -13.38 4.25
C GLU A 291 -2.93 -13.20 4.21
N ARG A 292 -2.47 -12.03 4.65
CA ARG A 292 -1.06 -11.72 4.82
C ARG A 292 -0.66 -11.92 6.28
N PHE A 293 0.27 -12.84 6.49
CA PHE A 293 0.90 -13.08 7.79
C PHE A 293 2.35 -12.60 7.79
N ALA A 294 2.75 -11.90 8.85
CA ALA A 294 4.14 -11.52 9.10
C ALA A 294 4.43 -11.47 10.62
N LEU A 295 5.68 -11.73 10.98
CA LEU A 295 6.21 -11.52 12.33
C LEU A 295 7.12 -10.29 12.30
N THR A 296 6.77 -9.26 13.06
CA THR A 296 7.61 -8.08 13.27
C THR A 296 8.37 -8.21 14.58
N ILE A 297 9.70 -8.14 14.52
CA ILE A 297 10.56 -8.10 15.70
C ILE A 297 11.40 -6.83 15.64
N SER A 298 11.31 -6.04 16.70
CA SER A 298 11.99 -4.76 16.79
C SER A 298 13.05 -4.77 17.87
N PHE A 299 14.09 -3.97 17.66
CA PHE A 299 15.23 -3.91 18.56
C PHE A 299 15.55 -2.46 18.96
N THR A 300 16.03 -2.33 20.19
CA THR A 300 16.42 -1.08 20.82
C THR A 300 17.88 -1.14 21.24
N CYS A 301 18.51 0.03 21.25
CA CYS A 301 19.84 0.22 21.84
C CYS A 301 19.78 0.64 23.31
N ASP A 302 18.60 0.96 23.83
CA ASP A 302 18.42 1.35 25.23
C ASP A 302 17.83 0.19 26.04
N LYS A 303 18.63 -0.29 26.99
CA LYS A 303 18.27 -1.37 27.91
C LYS A 303 16.99 -1.08 28.71
N LYS A 304 16.61 0.19 28.90
CA LYS A 304 15.35 0.59 29.54
C LYS A 304 14.13 0.01 28.81
N PHE A 305 14.19 -0.10 27.49
CA PHE A 305 13.11 -0.63 26.66
C PHE A 305 13.27 -2.12 26.32
N ALA A 306 14.26 -2.80 26.91
CA ALA A 306 14.52 -4.21 26.65
C ALA A 306 13.42 -5.10 27.25
N ILE A 307 12.90 -6.03 26.44
CA ILE A 307 11.96 -7.06 26.92
C ILE A 307 12.71 -8.29 27.44
N LYS A 308 12.26 -8.82 28.58
CA LYS A 308 13.01 -9.83 29.35
C LYS A 308 12.64 -11.28 29.00
N GLN A 309 11.35 -11.61 28.89
CA GLN A 309 10.91 -12.98 28.62
C GLN A 309 9.56 -13.03 27.89
N ILE A 310 9.37 -14.10 27.13
CA ILE A 310 8.10 -14.48 26.49
C ILE A 310 7.35 -15.42 27.42
N GLY A 311 6.02 -15.32 27.46
CA GLY A 311 5.17 -16.21 28.26
C GLY A 311 4.75 -15.62 29.61
N PRO A 312 3.88 -16.32 30.35
CA PRO A 312 3.41 -15.87 31.65
C PRO A 312 4.60 -15.64 32.60
N LYS A 313 4.51 -14.58 33.40
CA LYS A 313 5.42 -14.36 34.53
C LYS A 313 5.18 -15.38 35.63
#